data_AF-A0AA42Z4I9-F1
#
_entry.id   AF-A0AA42Z4I9-F1
#
_cell.length_a   1.000
_cell.length_b   1.000
_cell.length_c   1.000
_cell.angle_alpha   90.00
_cell.angle_beta   90.00
_cell.angle_gamma   90.00
#
_symmetry.space_group_name_H-M   'P 1'
#
loop_
_entity.id
_entity.type
_entity.pdbx_description
1 polymer ?
#
loop_
_entity_poly.entity_id
_entity_poly.type
_entity_poly.pdbx_seq_one_letter_code
_entity_poly.pdbx_strand_id
1 'polypeptide(L)'
;MAPPPDWSHQIEHGRQQREANFRTEAWSPIPAASRATFEGLQFFPADSRFYFIGSVTRYAEPERLPMVTTTGQTREAERVGWLEFELDGNLHRLQVYRMLDTDHGESEGLFLPFADGTTGSETYPAGRYLELRGPDHGPYVLDFNGAYNPYCAYGEPERYACPRTPEENRLSVSVEAGERGFEVDGDPS
;
A
#
# COMPACT_ATOMS: atom_id res chain seq x y z
N MET A 1 2.03 -13.77 -15.07
CA MET A 1 1.08 -13.59 -16.19
C MET A 1 1.18 -12.15 -16.64
N ALA A 2 1.04 -11.83 -17.93
CA ALA A 2 1.04 -10.44 -18.37
C ALA A 2 -0.23 -9.69 -17.91
N PRO A 3 -0.17 -8.39 -17.64
CA PRO A 3 -1.34 -7.57 -17.33
C PRO A 3 -2.31 -7.49 -18.52
N PRO A 4 -3.60 -7.17 -18.28
CA PRO A 4 -4.58 -6.97 -19.35
C PRO A 4 -4.23 -5.76 -20.25
N PRO A 5 -4.74 -5.70 -21.49
CA PRO A 5 -4.33 -4.68 -22.47
C PRO A 5 -4.54 -3.21 -22.04
N ASP A 6 -5.52 -2.94 -21.18
CA ASP A 6 -5.88 -1.60 -20.68
C ASP A 6 -5.26 -1.26 -19.32
N TRP A 7 -4.46 -2.17 -18.76
CA TRP A 7 -3.89 -2.07 -17.42
C TRP A 7 -3.14 -0.76 -17.16
N SER A 8 -2.25 -0.35 -18.07
CA SER A 8 -1.44 0.87 -17.86
C SER A 8 -2.31 2.13 -17.83
N HIS A 9 -3.39 2.15 -18.61
CA HIS A 9 -4.38 3.23 -18.58
C HIS A 9 -5.19 3.22 -17.28
N GLN A 10 -5.53 2.04 -16.75
CA GLN A 10 -6.18 1.92 -15.44
C GLN A 10 -5.30 2.44 -14.30
N ILE A 11 -4.00 2.12 -14.33
CA ILE A 11 -3.01 2.64 -13.36
C ILE A 11 -2.92 4.16 -13.45
N GLU A 12 -2.73 4.71 -14.65
CA GLU A 12 -2.61 6.15 -14.83
C GLU A 12 -3.88 6.91 -14.41
N HIS A 13 -5.04 6.41 -14.79
CA HIS A 13 -6.31 6.97 -14.36
C HIS A 13 -6.47 6.93 -12.83
N GLY A 14 -6.06 5.83 -12.17
CA GLY A 14 -6.05 5.73 -10.70
C GLY A 14 -5.13 6.77 -10.04
N ARG A 15 -3.95 7.03 -10.61
CA ARG A 15 -3.01 8.06 -10.14
C ARG A 15 -3.63 9.46 -10.23
N GLN A 16 -4.24 9.78 -11.37
CA GLN A 16 -4.91 11.06 -11.60
C GLN A 16 -6.08 11.28 -10.65
N GLN A 17 -6.92 10.26 -10.44
CA GLN A 17 -8.02 10.33 -9.48
C GLN A 17 -7.54 10.57 -8.06
N ARG A 18 -6.49 9.85 -7.64
CA ARG A 18 -5.93 9.99 -6.30
C ARG A 18 -5.37 11.39 -6.07
N GLU A 19 -4.61 11.92 -7.03
CA GLU A 19 -4.09 13.28 -6.95
C GLU A 19 -5.21 14.32 -6.92
N ALA A 20 -6.21 14.18 -7.79
CA ALA A 20 -7.37 15.07 -7.80
C ALA A 20 -8.06 15.07 -6.44
N ASN A 21 -8.29 13.89 -5.85
CA ASN A 21 -8.89 13.76 -4.53
C ASN A 21 -8.06 14.46 -3.45
N PHE A 22 -6.73 14.35 -3.51
CA PHE A 22 -5.83 15.01 -2.55
C PHE A 22 -5.89 16.54 -2.67
N ARG A 23 -6.21 17.08 -3.85
CA ARG A 23 -6.43 18.51 -4.07
C ARG A 23 -7.78 18.99 -3.57
N THR A 24 -8.84 18.22 -3.80
CA THR A 24 -10.22 18.73 -3.69
C THR A 24 -11.00 18.22 -2.49
N GLU A 25 -10.70 17.03 -2.00
CA GLU A 25 -11.55 16.37 -1.01
C GLU A 25 -11.35 16.93 0.41
N ALA A 26 -12.45 16.96 1.17
CA ALA A 26 -12.43 17.40 2.56
C ALA A 26 -11.55 16.49 3.42
N TRP A 27 -11.57 15.17 3.15
CA TRP A 27 -10.79 14.16 3.86
C TRP A 27 -9.31 14.13 3.46
N SER A 28 -8.88 14.90 2.47
CA SER A 28 -7.51 14.86 1.94
C SER A 28 -6.47 14.94 3.06
N PRO A 29 -5.43 14.08 3.02
CA PRO A 29 -4.36 14.07 4.01
C PRO A 29 -3.39 15.24 3.87
N ILE A 30 -3.47 16.00 2.77
CA ILE A 30 -2.67 17.20 2.55
C ILE A 30 -3.16 18.30 3.50
N PRO A 31 -2.27 18.88 4.34
CA PRO A 31 -2.61 19.96 5.24
C PRO A 31 -3.25 21.12 4.48
N ALA A 32 -4.31 21.70 5.05
CA ALA A 32 -5.07 22.77 4.38
C ALA A 32 -4.17 23.96 3.96
N ALA A 33 -3.14 24.27 4.76
CA ALA A 33 -2.16 25.30 4.47
C ALA A 33 -1.27 24.99 3.25
N SER A 34 -1.02 23.71 2.97
CA SER A 34 -0.13 23.25 1.88
C SER A 34 -0.90 22.86 0.62
N ARG A 35 -2.24 22.75 0.65
CA ARG A 35 -3.05 22.35 -0.52
C ARG A 35 -2.87 23.27 -1.74
N ALA A 36 -2.64 24.56 -1.50
CA ALA A 36 -2.47 25.55 -2.58
C ALA A 36 -1.14 25.38 -3.33
N THR A 37 -0.11 24.84 -2.67
CA THR A 37 1.23 24.61 -3.23
C THR A 37 1.53 23.13 -3.50
N PHE A 38 0.57 22.24 -3.26
CA PHE A 38 0.70 20.82 -3.56
C PHE A 38 0.96 20.62 -5.06
N GLU A 39 2.15 20.16 -5.42
CA GLU A 39 2.54 20.01 -6.82
C GLU A 39 2.01 18.71 -7.45
N GLY A 40 1.65 17.72 -6.63
CA GLY A 40 1.10 16.45 -7.06
C GLY A 40 1.76 15.27 -6.34
N LEU A 41 1.34 14.07 -6.71
CA LEU A 41 1.96 12.84 -6.20
C LEU A 41 3.04 12.35 -7.17
N GLN A 42 4.14 11.81 -6.62
CA GLN A 42 5.22 11.23 -7.41
C GLN A 42 5.06 9.70 -7.49
N PHE A 43 5.22 9.14 -8.68
CA PHE A 43 5.10 7.71 -8.93
C PHE A 43 6.28 7.20 -9.74
N PHE A 44 6.63 5.92 -9.56
CA PHE A 44 7.47 5.22 -10.52
C PHE A 44 6.71 5.01 -11.85
N PRO A 45 7.41 4.94 -12.99
CA PRO A 45 6.81 4.48 -14.24
C PRO A 45 6.11 3.14 -14.05
N ALA A 46 4.96 2.94 -14.69
CA ALA A 46 4.27 1.66 -14.59
C ALA A 46 5.11 0.55 -15.23
N ASP A 47 5.39 -0.51 -14.49
CA ASP A 47 6.22 -1.63 -14.91
C ASP A 47 5.52 -2.97 -14.65
N SER A 48 5.24 -3.68 -15.74
CA SER A 48 4.57 -4.98 -15.72
C SER A 48 5.36 -6.08 -15.02
N ARG A 49 6.67 -5.90 -14.76
CA ARG A 49 7.47 -6.85 -13.97
C ARG A 49 6.98 -6.96 -12.53
N PHE A 50 6.27 -5.95 -12.03
CA PHE A 50 5.70 -5.94 -10.68
C PHE A 50 4.19 -6.25 -10.66
N TYR A 51 3.66 -6.82 -11.74
CA TYR A 51 2.29 -7.29 -11.85
C TYR A 51 2.22 -8.81 -11.68
N PHE A 52 1.50 -9.26 -10.65
CA PHE A 52 1.35 -10.67 -10.30
C PHE A 52 -0.11 -11.05 -10.12
N ILE A 53 -0.41 -12.32 -10.39
CA ILE A 53 -1.70 -12.93 -10.10
C ILE A 53 -1.42 -14.13 -9.20
N GLY A 54 -2.05 -14.16 -8.03
CA GLY A 54 -1.81 -15.18 -7.02
C GLY A 54 -3.06 -15.50 -6.22
N SER A 55 -3.03 -16.61 -5.51
CA SER A 55 -4.07 -16.93 -4.52
C SER A 55 -3.55 -16.63 -3.13
N VAL A 56 -4.41 -16.10 -2.26
CA VAL A 56 -4.08 -15.98 -0.84
C VAL A 56 -4.26 -17.35 -0.20
N THR A 57 -3.16 -17.96 0.21
CA THR A 57 -3.18 -19.19 1.01
C THR A 57 -3.61 -18.81 2.42
N ARG A 58 -4.83 -19.18 2.79
CA ARG A 58 -5.42 -18.82 4.09
C ARG A 58 -4.90 -19.70 5.22
N TYR A 59 -4.70 -19.12 6.39
CA TYR A 59 -4.51 -19.91 7.60
C TYR A 59 -5.81 -20.64 7.95
N ALA A 60 -5.68 -21.88 8.45
CA ALA A 60 -6.83 -22.64 8.93
C ALA A 60 -7.51 -21.94 10.12
N GLU A 61 -6.70 -21.30 10.96
CA GLU A 61 -7.13 -20.47 12.08
C GLU A 61 -6.44 -19.10 11.93
N PRO A 62 -7.08 -18.11 11.29
CA PRO A 62 -6.55 -16.76 11.18
C PRO A 62 -6.29 -16.15 12.57
N GLU A 63 -5.10 -15.62 12.77
CA GLU A 63 -4.71 -15.00 14.04
C GLU A 63 -5.26 -13.58 14.10
N ARG A 64 -5.99 -13.24 15.17
CA ARG A 64 -6.29 -11.84 15.51
C ARG A 64 -5.13 -11.25 16.29
N LEU A 65 -4.62 -10.11 15.83
CA LEU A 65 -3.45 -9.47 16.40
C LEU A 65 -3.59 -7.94 16.43
N PRO A 66 -2.97 -7.28 17.42
CA PRO A 66 -2.81 -5.84 17.40
C PRO A 66 -1.69 -5.45 16.42
N MET A 67 -2.02 -4.64 15.41
CA MET A 67 -1.02 -4.00 14.55
C MET A 67 -0.62 -2.65 15.16
N VAL A 68 0.67 -2.49 15.46
CA VAL A 68 1.24 -1.23 15.96
C VAL A 68 1.19 -0.18 14.86
N THR A 69 0.82 1.04 15.24
CA THR A 69 0.71 2.18 14.31
C THR A 69 1.86 3.17 14.44
N THR A 70 1.94 4.13 13.52
CA THR A 70 2.92 5.22 13.54
C THR A 70 2.89 6.04 14.84
N THR A 71 1.70 6.28 15.42
CA THR A 71 1.50 7.04 16.67
C THR A 71 1.77 6.23 17.95
N GLY A 72 2.17 4.96 17.84
CA GLY A 72 2.26 4.03 18.96
C GLY A 72 0.90 3.43 19.39
N GLN A 73 -0.18 3.86 18.74
CA GLN A 73 -1.53 3.27 18.73
C GLN A 73 -1.47 1.76 18.40
N THR A 74 -2.48 0.96 18.75
CA THR A 74 -2.72 -0.34 18.09
C THR A 74 -4.06 -0.35 17.42
N ARG A 75 -4.13 -0.97 16.24
CA ARG A 75 -5.36 -1.26 15.50
C ARG A 75 -5.56 -2.76 15.42
N GLU A 76 -6.79 -3.23 15.55
CA GLU A 76 -7.08 -4.66 15.49
C GLU A 76 -7.05 -5.15 14.04
N ALA A 77 -6.35 -6.25 13.80
CA ALA A 77 -6.28 -6.89 12.51
C ALA A 77 -6.38 -8.42 12.66
N GLU A 78 -6.65 -9.08 11.55
CA GLU A 78 -6.60 -10.52 11.39
C GLU A 78 -5.55 -10.87 10.33
N ARG A 79 -4.61 -11.76 10.65
CA ARG A 79 -3.64 -12.31 9.70
C ARG A 79 -4.34 -13.43 8.93
N VAL A 80 -4.83 -13.10 7.74
CA VAL A 80 -5.72 -13.96 6.94
C VAL A 80 -4.95 -15.11 6.29
N GLY A 81 -3.73 -14.85 5.85
CA GLY A 81 -2.97 -15.79 5.03
C GLY A 81 -1.71 -15.16 4.46
N TRP A 82 -1.21 -15.72 3.38
CA TRP A 82 -0.09 -15.18 2.63
C TRP A 82 -0.27 -15.35 1.12
N LEU A 83 0.42 -14.53 0.35
CA LEU A 83 0.54 -14.63 -1.10
C LEU A 83 2.01 -14.81 -1.47
N GLU A 84 2.26 -15.69 -2.44
CA GLU A 84 3.60 -15.97 -2.95
C GLU A 84 3.73 -15.49 -4.40
N PHE A 85 4.86 -14.91 -4.74
CA PHE A 85 5.16 -14.41 -6.08
C PHE A 85 6.65 -14.54 -6.37
N GLU A 86 7.00 -14.68 -7.64
CA GLU A 86 8.39 -14.76 -8.07
C GLU A 86 8.85 -13.40 -8.62
N LEU A 87 9.96 -12.88 -8.11
CA LEU A 87 10.60 -11.66 -8.59
C LEU A 87 12.11 -11.89 -8.63
N ASP A 88 12.71 -11.56 -9.77
CA ASP A 88 14.14 -11.79 -10.06
C ASP A 88 14.61 -13.23 -9.81
N GLY A 89 13.75 -14.20 -10.13
CA GLY A 89 14.03 -15.63 -9.98
C GLY A 89 13.97 -16.15 -8.55
N ASN A 90 13.56 -15.32 -7.58
CA ASN A 90 13.39 -15.71 -6.19
C ASN A 90 11.91 -15.72 -5.81
N LEU A 91 11.50 -16.74 -5.05
CA LEU A 91 10.15 -16.81 -4.47
C LEU A 91 10.09 -15.92 -3.23
N HIS A 92 9.15 -14.98 -3.24
CA HIS A 92 8.86 -14.08 -2.12
C HIS A 92 7.49 -14.41 -1.54
N ARG A 93 7.30 -14.07 -0.26
CA ARG A 93 6.06 -14.26 0.46
C ARG A 93 5.70 -12.98 1.22
N LEU A 94 4.43 -12.59 1.14
CA LEU A 94 3.88 -11.49 1.93
C LEU A 94 2.63 -11.96 2.68
N GLN A 95 2.57 -11.63 3.96
CA GLN A 95 1.40 -11.85 4.79
C GLN A 95 0.29 -10.88 4.38
N VAL A 96 -0.94 -11.39 4.41
CA VAL A 96 -2.14 -10.63 4.06
C VAL A 96 -3.01 -10.48 5.29
N TYR A 97 -3.49 -9.28 5.52
CA TYR A 97 -4.23 -8.89 6.70
C TYR A 97 -5.64 -8.42 6.34
N ARG A 98 -6.51 -8.40 7.34
CA ARG A 98 -7.80 -7.72 7.30
C ARG A 98 -7.85 -6.80 8.52
N MET A 99 -8.09 -5.51 8.33
CA MET A 99 -8.31 -4.60 9.45
C MET A 99 -9.70 -4.86 10.03
N LEU A 100 -9.81 -4.97 11.35
CA LEU A 100 -11.07 -5.29 12.05
C LEU A 100 -11.79 -4.06 12.60
N ASP A 101 -11.12 -2.90 12.53
CA ASP A 101 -11.63 -1.61 13.03
C ASP A 101 -12.19 -0.72 11.90
N THR A 102 -12.42 -1.29 10.72
CA THR A 102 -13.06 -0.63 9.58
C THR A 102 -14.47 -1.21 9.36
N ASP A 103 -15.45 -0.35 9.12
CA ASP A 103 -16.87 -0.70 8.92
C ASP A 103 -17.16 -1.40 7.56
N HIS A 104 -16.15 -1.96 6.89
CA HIS A 104 -16.24 -2.49 5.52
C HIS A 104 -16.68 -3.97 5.43
N GLY A 105 -17.16 -4.55 6.53
CA GLY A 105 -17.66 -5.94 6.55
C GLY A 105 -16.57 -6.98 6.21
N GLU A 106 -16.97 -8.26 6.13
CA GLU A 106 -16.02 -9.37 5.88
C GLU A 106 -15.51 -9.45 4.42
N SER A 107 -16.16 -8.73 3.49
CA SER A 107 -16.03 -8.89 2.04
C SER A 107 -15.20 -7.82 1.31
N GLU A 108 -14.75 -6.75 1.97
CA GLU A 108 -13.97 -5.70 1.29
C GLU A 108 -12.67 -5.36 2.03
N GLY A 109 -11.54 -5.52 1.32
CA GLY A 109 -10.23 -4.99 1.70
C GLY A 109 -9.30 -6.01 2.38
N LEU A 110 -8.65 -6.86 1.58
CA LEU A 110 -7.44 -7.55 2.05
C LEU A 110 -6.28 -6.55 2.01
N PHE A 111 -5.84 -6.17 3.20
CA PHE A 111 -4.80 -5.20 3.45
C PHE A 111 -3.41 -5.85 3.40
N LEU A 112 -2.53 -5.32 2.56
CA LEU A 112 -1.15 -5.79 2.43
C LEU A 112 -0.19 -4.60 2.66
N PRO A 113 0.29 -4.40 3.90
CA PRO A 113 1.38 -3.49 4.16
C PRO A 113 2.71 -4.16 3.81
N PHE A 114 3.61 -3.46 3.14
CA PHE A 114 4.93 -3.99 2.80
C PHE A 114 5.99 -2.90 2.81
N ALA A 115 7.24 -3.34 2.94
CA ALA A 115 8.43 -2.53 2.76
C ALA A 115 9.40 -3.32 1.88
N ASP A 116 10.31 -2.62 1.23
CA ASP A 116 11.19 -3.17 0.22
C ASP A 116 12.50 -2.37 0.16
N GLY A 117 13.42 -2.72 -0.74
CA GLY A 117 14.72 -2.06 -0.90
C GLY A 117 14.67 -0.56 -1.20
N THR A 118 13.52 -0.02 -1.61
CA THR A 118 13.30 1.42 -1.83
C THR A 118 12.83 2.17 -0.57
N THR A 119 12.43 1.46 0.48
CA THR A 119 11.81 2.04 1.68
C THR A 119 12.80 2.90 2.45
N GLY A 120 12.44 4.17 2.66
CA GLY A 120 13.25 5.16 3.38
C GLY A 120 14.29 5.89 2.52
N SER A 121 14.46 5.51 1.26
CA SER A 121 15.35 6.19 0.30
C SER A 121 14.58 6.81 -0.86
N GLU A 122 13.66 6.06 -1.46
CA GLU A 122 12.84 6.52 -2.59
C GLU A 122 11.33 6.43 -2.30
N THR A 123 10.94 5.65 -1.29
CA THR A 123 9.56 5.47 -0.83
C THR A 123 9.42 5.74 0.67
N TYR A 124 8.18 5.92 1.14
CA TYR A 124 7.91 6.35 2.52
C TYR A 124 8.56 5.45 3.58
N PRO A 125 9.26 5.98 4.60
CA PRO A 125 10.04 5.17 5.56
C PRO A 125 9.28 4.09 6.33
N ALA A 126 7.97 4.23 6.53
CA ALA A 126 7.16 3.23 7.23
C ALA A 126 6.69 2.07 6.33
N GLY A 127 6.97 2.14 5.02
CA GLY A 127 6.48 1.24 3.99
C GLY A 127 5.24 1.78 3.27
N ARG A 128 4.69 0.94 2.40
CA ARG A 128 3.57 1.24 1.50
C ARG A 128 2.48 0.19 1.64
N TYR A 129 1.29 0.50 1.15
CA TYR A 129 0.13 -0.37 1.23
C TYR A 129 -0.36 -0.79 -0.14
N LEU A 130 -0.94 -1.98 -0.19
CA LEU A 130 -1.75 -2.49 -1.29
C LEU A 130 -3.09 -3.00 -0.74
N GLU A 131 -4.15 -2.71 -1.47
CA GLU A 131 -5.46 -3.34 -1.28
C GLU A 131 -5.59 -4.43 -2.35
N LEU A 132 -5.63 -5.69 -1.93
CA LEU A 132 -5.79 -6.79 -2.87
C LEU A 132 -7.23 -6.84 -3.36
N ARG A 133 -7.39 -6.74 -4.68
CA ARG A 133 -8.67 -6.88 -5.37
C ARG A 133 -8.77 -8.27 -5.99
N GLY A 134 -9.91 -8.91 -5.81
CA GLY A 134 -10.21 -10.22 -6.37
C GLY A 134 -11.60 -10.70 -5.97
N PRO A 135 -12.14 -11.73 -6.64
CA PRO A 135 -13.35 -12.41 -6.18
C PRO A 135 -13.11 -13.08 -4.82
N ASP A 136 -14.18 -13.39 -4.09
CA ASP A 136 -14.09 -14.19 -2.88
C ASP A 136 -13.30 -15.48 -3.15
N HIS A 137 -12.20 -15.66 -2.40
CA HIS A 137 -11.27 -16.79 -2.52
C HIS A 137 -10.29 -16.78 -3.72
N GLY A 138 -10.24 -15.70 -4.50
CA GLY A 138 -9.22 -15.47 -5.52
C GLY A 138 -9.50 -16.08 -6.91
N PRO A 139 -8.60 -15.88 -7.89
CA PRO A 139 -7.27 -15.29 -7.76
C PRO A 139 -7.29 -13.77 -7.50
N TYR A 140 -6.33 -13.29 -6.71
CA TYR A 140 -6.13 -11.87 -6.41
C TYR A 140 -5.05 -11.28 -7.32
N VAL A 141 -5.21 -10.00 -7.66
CA VAL A 141 -4.19 -9.22 -8.34
C VAL A 141 -3.26 -8.62 -7.27
N LEU A 142 -1.98 -9.01 -7.32
CA LEU A 142 -0.91 -8.33 -6.59
C LEU A 142 -0.17 -7.46 -7.59
N ASP A 143 -0.50 -6.17 -7.61
CA ASP A 143 0.10 -5.20 -8.52
C ASP A 143 0.71 -4.05 -7.74
N PHE A 144 2.03 -4.06 -7.59
CA PHE A 144 2.75 -3.02 -6.86
C PHE A 144 2.69 -1.66 -7.55
N ASN A 145 2.26 -1.57 -8.81
CA ASN A 145 2.05 -0.28 -9.49
C ASN A 145 0.91 0.53 -8.89
N GLY A 146 0.00 -0.13 -8.15
CA GLY A 146 -1.03 0.49 -7.34
C GLY A 146 -0.64 0.71 -5.87
N ALA A 147 0.60 0.44 -5.48
CA ALA A 147 1.05 0.66 -4.10
C ALA A 147 1.04 2.14 -3.77
N TYR A 148 0.53 2.48 -2.58
CA TYR A 148 0.35 3.86 -2.15
C TYR A 148 0.93 4.10 -0.75
N ASN A 149 1.30 5.35 -0.46
CA ASN A 149 1.78 5.70 0.86
C ASN A 149 0.62 5.83 1.85
N PRO A 150 0.84 5.47 3.13
CA PRO A 150 -0.13 5.72 4.19
C PRO A 150 -0.38 7.22 4.37
N TYR A 151 -1.56 7.61 4.89
CA TYR A 151 -1.92 9.03 5.00
C TYR A 151 -1.01 9.88 5.90
N CYS A 152 -0.37 9.28 6.91
CA CYS A 152 0.67 9.92 7.72
C CYS A 152 1.91 10.34 6.93
N ALA A 153 2.05 9.93 5.67
CA ALA A 153 3.16 10.34 4.81
C ALA A 153 3.07 11.79 4.29
N TYR A 154 1.93 12.46 4.47
CA TYR A 154 1.62 13.70 3.74
C TYR A 154 1.62 14.98 4.60
N GLY A 155 2.36 15.00 5.71
CA GLY A 155 2.68 16.24 6.46
C GLY A 155 1.97 16.46 7.80
N GLU A 156 1.03 15.60 8.19
CA GLU A 156 0.42 15.58 9.54
C GLU A 156 0.48 14.15 10.12
N PRO A 157 1.67 13.56 10.34
CA PRO A 157 1.80 12.16 10.74
C PRO A 157 1.12 11.83 12.07
N GLU A 158 1.03 12.78 13.01
CA GLU A 158 0.37 12.61 14.31
C GLU A 158 -1.15 12.47 14.20
N ARG A 159 -1.73 12.97 13.10
CA ARG A 159 -3.18 12.92 12.84
C ARG A 159 -3.64 11.52 12.40
N TYR A 160 -2.74 10.69 11.89
CA TYR A 160 -3.07 9.41 11.29
C TYR A 160 -2.34 8.25 11.99
N ALA A 161 -3.12 7.37 12.63
CA ALA A 161 -2.62 6.12 13.21
C ALA A 161 -2.47 5.03 12.13
N CYS A 162 -1.45 5.17 11.28
CA CYS A 162 -1.19 4.26 10.17
C CYS A 162 -0.53 2.94 10.64
N PRO A 163 -1.01 1.76 10.26
CA PRO A 163 -0.35 0.50 10.58
C PRO A 163 1.11 0.44 10.11
N ARG A 164 2.05 0.13 11.00
CA ARG A 164 3.44 -0.09 10.61
C ARG A 164 3.56 -1.41 9.86
N THR A 165 4.44 -1.43 8.86
CA THR A 165 4.74 -2.66 8.13
C THR A 165 5.37 -3.72 9.04
N PRO A 166 4.74 -4.91 9.18
CA PRO A 166 5.29 -6.05 9.92
C PRO A 166 6.65 -6.51 9.38
N GLU A 167 7.47 -7.13 10.22
CA GLU A 167 8.81 -7.60 9.83
C GLU A 167 8.74 -8.64 8.71
N GLU A 168 7.75 -9.53 8.77
CA GLU A 168 7.53 -10.61 7.80
C GLU A 168 7.13 -10.08 6.41
N ASN A 169 6.73 -8.80 6.30
CA ASN A 169 6.37 -8.16 5.04
C ASN A 169 7.46 -7.20 4.53
N ARG A 170 8.71 -7.42 4.94
CA ARG A 170 9.88 -6.67 4.45
C ARG A 170 10.62 -7.49 3.41
N LEU A 171 10.53 -7.04 2.16
CA LEU A 171 11.27 -7.60 1.03
C LEU A 171 12.70 -7.04 1.02
N SER A 172 13.67 -7.88 0.67
CA SER A 172 15.06 -7.43 0.46
C SER A 172 15.31 -6.85 -0.92
N VAL A 173 14.41 -7.10 -1.87
CA VAL A 173 14.46 -6.61 -3.25
C VAL A 173 13.83 -5.22 -3.35
N SER A 174 14.26 -4.42 -4.33
CA SER A 174 13.65 -3.11 -4.62
C SER A 174 12.39 -3.26 -5.46
N VAL A 175 11.30 -2.61 -5.06
CA VAL A 175 10.04 -2.55 -5.80
C VAL A 175 9.84 -1.13 -6.33
N GLU A 176 10.42 -0.87 -7.51
CA GLU A 176 10.38 0.41 -8.23
C GLU A 176 9.06 0.61 -8.99
N ALA A 177 7.93 0.40 -8.30
CA ALA A 177 6.58 0.51 -8.82
C ALA A 177 5.68 1.20 -7.79
N GLY A 178 4.65 1.94 -8.23
CA GLY A 178 3.71 2.62 -7.33
C GLY A 178 4.19 4.00 -6.87
N GLU A 179 3.66 4.47 -5.75
CA GLU A 179 4.02 5.78 -5.19
C GLU A 179 5.47 5.83 -4.69
N ARG A 180 6.12 6.97 -4.97
CA ARG A 180 7.40 7.39 -4.39
C ARG A 180 7.15 8.11 -3.06
N GLY A 181 8.20 8.37 -2.30
CA GLY A 181 8.15 9.18 -1.09
C GLY A 181 7.58 10.56 -1.38
N PHE A 182 6.85 11.11 -0.40
CA PHE A 182 6.33 12.47 -0.46
C PHE A 182 7.23 13.38 0.37
N GLU A 183 7.79 14.41 -0.26
CA GLU A 183 8.57 15.43 0.43
C GLU A 183 7.61 16.49 0.96
N VAL A 184 7.68 16.79 2.26
CA VAL A 184 6.93 17.87 2.88
C VAL A 184 7.89 19.05 3.04
N ASP A 185 7.55 20.20 2.45
CA ASP A 185 8.37 21.41 2.55
C ASP A 185 8.76 21.69 4.02
N GLY A 186 10.05 21.56 4.34
CA GLY A 186 10.62 21.88 5.64
C GLY A 186 10.88 20.70 6.59
N ASP A 187 10.60 19.46 6.19
CA ASP A 187 11.05 18.26 6.92
C ASP A 187 11.89 17.38 5.98
N PRO A 188 13.23 17.34 6.13
CA PRO A 188 14.04 16.42 5.37
C PRO A 188 13.76 15.01 5.89
N SER A 189 13.06 14.22 5.08
CA SER A 189 12.96 12.76 5.23
C SER A 189 14.32 12.09 5.40
#